data_AF-A0A2W4RER5-F1
#
_entry.id   AF-A0A2W4RER5-F1
#
_cell.length_a   1.000
_cell.length_b   1.000
_cell.length_c   1.000
_cell.angle_alpha   90.00
_cell.angle_beta   90.00
_cell.angle_gamma   90.00
#
_symmetry.space_group_name_H-M   'P 1'
#
loop_
_entity.id
_entity.type
_entity.pdbx_description
1 polymer ?
#
loop_
_entity_poly.entity_id
_entity_poly.type
_entity_poly.pdbx_seq_one_letter_code
_entity_poly.pdbx_strand_id
1 'polypeptide(L)'
;MALVYRRIIEYDLLRRLLKNHVWEHYHKRKEECRNTELPRNALGNFLPGNPVPVEFSHAAFRIGHILARFSYKLNDELGFNPSLKQLIDRSSGSRPDLVPLACDWLVDWGYFFEQGDGKAVNRARRIRPYVGNSWLTRSTILGGRRADDGGLIFLDLQRGFEAGVGRVPDLIPRLHPDLREKSDLLSDAEFRQHRIVEWLRQGDVEFTAEELDSISADPPLYFFILFEAAMERTASGEGNARFNRSKENKGETLGTLGSIIVAETFFRGLGSTRSLIEDDPMVEPLAKEVFDGQIPETMPDLIRFMRSHGCLQPVQCR
;
A
#
# COMPACT_ATOMS: atom_id res chain seq x y z
N MET A 1 -21.37 -1.75 -8.26
CA MET A 1 -19.93 -1.44 -8.42
C MET A 1 -19.29 -0.83 -7.18
N ALA A 2 -19.81 0.27 -6.62
CA ALA A 2 -19.21 0.92 -5.44
C ALA A 2 -19.06 -0.01 -4.22
N LEU A 3 -20.08 -0.84 -3.93
CA LEU A 3 -20.01 -1.83 -2.85
C LEU A 3 -18.90 -2.87 -3.07
N VAL A 4 -18.79 -3.43 -4.29
CA VAL A 4 -17.75 -4.40 -4.64
C VAL A 4 -16.37 -3.79 -4.46
N TYR A 5 -16.16 -2.55 -4.93
CA TYR A 5 -14.92 -1.83 -4.72
C TYR A 5 -14.58 -1.70 -3.23
N ARG A 6 -15.54 -1.32 -2.38
CA ARG A 6 -15.33 -1.21 -0.92
C ARG A 6 -14.97 -2.55 -0.28
N ARG A 7 -15.66 -3.62 -0.64
CA ARG A 7 -15.37 -4.97 -0.14
C ARG A 7 -13.96 -5.41 -0.53
N ILE A 8 -13.56 -5.20 -1.78
CA ILE A 8 -12.20 -5.50 -2.24
C ILE A 8 -11.15 -4.67 -1.50
N ILE A 9 -11.40 -3.38 -1.28
CA ILE A 9 -10.50 -2.54 -0.49
C ILE A 9 -10.35 -3.08 0.94
N GLU A 10 -11.46 -3.41 1.60
CA GLU A 10 -11.46 -3.82 3.01
C GLU A 10 -10.93 -5.24 3.23
N TYR A 11 -11.46 -6.21 2.49
CA TYR A 11 -11.23 -7.64 2.69
C TYR A 11 -10.07 -8.21 1.87
N ASP A 12 -9.63 -7.52 0.81
CA ASP A 12 -8.49 -7.96 -0.01
C ASP A 12 -7.27 -7.04 0.18
N LEU A 13 -7.38 -5.76 -0.15
CA LEU A 13 -6.23 -4.84 -0.11
C LEU A 13 -5.77 -4.57 1.33
N LEU A 14 -6.63 -4.02 2.19
CA LEU A 14 -6.26 -3.64 3.55
C LEU A 14 -5.91 -4.86 4.40
N ARG A 15 -6.62 -5.98 4.20
CA ARG A 15 -6.34 -7.24 4.89
C ARG A 15 -4.95 -7.79 4.60
N ARG A 16 -4.39 -7.51 3.41
CA ARG A 16 -3.03 -7.89 3.01
C ARG A 16 -1.98 -6.83 3.28
N LEU A 17 -2.36 -5.55 3.30
CA LEU A 17 -1.43 -4.43 3.43
C LEU A 17 -1.13 -4.09 4.90
N LEU A 18 -2.12 -4.18 5.77
CA LEU A 18 -2.03 -3.79 7.18
C LEU A 18 -1.55 -4.95 8.05
N LYS A 19 -0.96 -4.64 9.21
CA LYS A 19 -0.80 -5.63 10.30
C LYS A 19 -2.16 -6.18 10.71
N ASN A 20 -2.24 -7.51 10.93
CA ASN A 20 -3.49 -8.18 11.29
C ASN A 20 -4.18 -7.54 12.49
N HIS A 21 -3.43 -7.32 13.59
CA HIS A 21 -3.98 -6.75 14.80
C HIS A 21 -4.49 -5.30 14.62
N VAL A 22 -3.91 -4.54 13.69
CA VAL A 22 -4.40 -3.20 13.34
C VAL A 22 -5.68 -3.32 12.52
N TRP A 23 -5.70 -4.16 11.49
CA TRP A 23 -6.90 -4.39 10.68
C TRP A 23 -8.07 -4.86 11.54
N GLU A 24 -7.85 -5.84 12.43
CA GLU A 24 -8.87 -6.37 13.34
C GLU A 24 -9.43 -5.29 14.27
N HIS A 25 -8.56 -4.44 14.83
CA HIS A 25 -8.98 -3.33 15.69
C HIS A 25 -9.91 -2.36 14.96
N TYR A 26 -9.53 -1.94 13.74
CA TYR A 26 -10.33 -0.98 12.98
C TYR A 26 -11.60 -1.60 12.37
N HIS A 27 -11.53 -2.86 11.92
CA HIS A 27 -12.67 -3.58 11.39
C HIS A 27 -13.73 -3.84 12.47
N LYS A 28 -13.33 -4.29 13.66
CA LYS A 28 -14.24 -4.45 14.81
C LYS A 28 -14.90 -3.12 15.19
N ARG A 29 -14.12 -2.03 15.29
CA ARG A 29 -14.65 -0.70 15.61
C ARG A 29 -15.63 -0.18 14.56
N LYS A 30 -15.41 -0.44 13.27
CA LYS A 30 -16.36 -0.08 12.19
C LYS A 30 -17.73 -0.72 12.43
N GLU A 31 -17.77 -1.99 12.85
CA GLU A 31 -19.03 -2.68 13.11
C GLU A 31 -19.68 -2.25 14.43
N GLU A 32 -18.90 -2.02 15.48
CA GLU A 32 -19.40 -1.54 16.78
C GLU A 32 -19.91 -0.09 16.72
N CYS A 33 -19.25 0.78 15.95
CA CYS A 33 -19.58 2.20 15.83
C CYS A 33 -20.54 2.50 14.67
N ARG A 34 -21.41 1.54 14.27
CA ARG A 34 -22.38 1.70 13.16
C ARG A 34 -23.18 3.02 13.23
N ASN A 35 -23.44 3.52 14.43
CA ASN A 35 -24.28 4.71 14.68
C ASN A 35 -23.55 5.85 15.42
N THR A 36 -22.23 5.78 15.59
CA THR A 36 -21.44 6.79 16.33
C THR A 36 -20.15 7.11 15.57
N GLU A 37 -19.73 8.38 15.57
CA GLU A 37 -18.45 8.76 14.97
C GLU A 37 -17.31 7.90 15.54
N LEU A 38 -16.45 7.36 14.65
CA LEU A 38 -15.24 6.67 15.07
C LEU A 38 -14.45 7.61 16.00
N PRO A 39 -14.15 7.20 17.25
CA PRO A 39 -13.49 8.10 18.20
C PRO A 39 -12.18 8.65 17.64
N ARG A 40 -11.88 9.90 18.01
CA ARG A 40 -10.67 10.63 17.61
C ARG A 40 -9.42 9.78 17.87
N ASN A 41 -8.63 9.53 16.83
CA ASN A 41 -7.37 8.80 16.93
C ASN A 41 -6.19 9.68 16.44
N ALA A 42 -5.04 9.07 16.14
CA ALA A 42 -3.71 9.67 16.12
C ALA A 42 -3.50 10.82 15.12
N LEU A 43 -4.25 10.81 14.01
CA LEU A 43 -4.17 11.82 12.95
C LEU A 43 -5.02 13.08 13.21
N GLY A 44 -5.66 13.19 14.38
CA GLY A 44 -6.50 14.34 14.74
C GLY A 44 -7.79 14.42 13.92
N ASN A 45 -8.40 15.62 13.92
CA ASN A 45 -9.59 15.91 13.12
C ASN A 45 -9.20 16.14 11.66
N PHE A 46 -9.85 15.45 10.73
CA PHE A 46 -9.87 15.91 9.35
C PHE A 46 -10.54 17.28 9.32
N LEU A 47 -9.84 18.28 8.80
CA LEU A 47 -10.44 19.59 8.60
C LEU A 47 -11.65 19.42 7.66
N PRO A 48 -12.79 20.10 7.90
CA PRO A 48 -13.87 20.16 6.94
C PRO A 48 -13.31 20.62 5.58
N GLY A 49 -13.35 19.76 4.56
CA GLY A 49 -12.78 20.01 3.24
C GLY A 49 -11.43 19.35 2.94
N ASN A 50 -10.74 18.76 3.93
CA ASN A 50 -9.55 17.94 3.71
C ASN A 50 -9.72 16.53 4.33
N PRO A 51 -10.38 15.60 3.61
CA PRO A 51 -10.70 14.28 4.15
C PRO A 51 -9.50 13.33 4.21
N VAL A 52 -8.33 13.73 3.69
CA VAL A 52 -7.13 12.88 3.60
C VAL A 52 -5.98 13.50 4.41
N PRO A 53 -5.44 12.80 5.42
CA PRO A 53 -4.34 13.33 6.22
C PRO A 53 -3.04 13.44 5.40
N VAL A 54 -2.23 14.44 5.71
CA VAL A 54 -0.95 14.65 5.02
C VAL A 54 0.04 13.51 5.28
N GLU A 55 0.00 12.90 6.47
CA GLU A 55 0.77 11.71 6.82
C GLU A 55 0.43 10.53 5.90
N PHE A 56 -0.84 10.42 5.50
CA PHE A 56 -1.26 9.40 4.56
C PHE A 56 -0.78 9.72 3.14
N SER A 57 -1.10 10.90 2.61
CA SER A 57 -0.86 11.21 1.20
C SER A 57 0.60 11.52 0.87
N HIS A 58 1.35 12.09 1.82
CA HIS A 58 2.74 12.51 1.63
C HIS A 58 3.77 11.58 2.26
N ALA A 59 3.34 10.56 3.02
CA ALA A 59 4.23 9.51 3.53
C ALA A 59 3.66 8.10 3.34
N ALA A 60 2.64 7.69 4.09
CA ALA A 60 2.26 6.28 4.22
C ALA A 60 1.79 5.63 2.91
N PHE A 61 1.01 6.32 2.09
CA PHE A 61 0.45 5.75 0.87
C PHE A 61 1.39 5.83 -0.34
N ARG A 62 2.56 6.47 -0.19
CA ARG A 62 3.63 6.49 -1.20
C ARG A 62 4.43 5.20 -1.27
N ILE A 63 4.18 4.26 -0.35
CA ILE A 63 4.70 2.89 -0.41
C ILE A 63 4.42 2.21 -1.76
N GLY A 64 3.40 2.64 -2.52
CA GLY A 64 3.16 2.16 -3.88
C GLY A 64 4.39 2.28 -4.79
N HIS A 65 5.22 3.32 -4.62
CA HIS A 65 6.47 3.50 -5.35
C HIS A 65 7.52 2.43 -5.00
N ILE A 66 7.47 1.89 -3.77
CA ILE A 66 8.37 0.82 -3.31
C ILE A 66 7.87 -0.55 -3.78
N LEU A 67 6.55 -0.77 -3.74
CA LEU A 67 5.90 -2.03 -4.12
C LEU A 67 6.06 -2.35 -5.62
N ALA A 68 6.18 -1.32 -6.46
CA ALA A 68 6.29 -1.46 -7.91
C ALA A 68 7.53 -2.28 -8.34
N ARG A 69 7.31 -3.29 -9.19
CA ARG A 69 8.37 -4.10 -9.80
C ARG A 69 9.03 -3.34 -10.95
N PHE A 70 10.26 -3.75 -11.29
CA PHE A 70 10.99 -3.20 -12.43
C PHE A 70 10.53 -3.76 -13.76
N SER A 71 9.97 -4.96 -13.77
CA SER A 71 9.36 -5.60 -14.93
C SER A 71 8.24 -6.56 -14.49
N TYR A 72 7.34 -6.83 -15.43
CA TYR A 72 6.15 -7.64 -15.22
C TYR A 72 6.02 -8.68 -16.33
N LYS A 73 5.57 -9.88 -15.98
CA LYS A 73 5.06 -10.83 -16.97
C LYS A 73 3.59 -10.51 -17.23
N LEU A 74 3.24 -10.03 -18.42
CA LEU A 74 1.86 -9.60 -18.72
C LEU A 74 0.97 -10.78 -19.12
N ASN A 75 1.50 -11.68 -19.93
CA ASN A 75 0.83 -12.87 -20.46
C ASN A 75 1.91 -13.84 -20.98
N ASP A 76 1.49 -14.90 -21.68
CA ASP A 76 2.38 -15.89 -22.29
C ASP A 76 2.72 -15.60 -23.76
N GLU A 77 2.04 -14.64 -24.39
CA GLU A 77 2.21 -14.24 -25.79
C GLU A 77 3.38 -13.25 -25.98
N LEU A 78 3.58 -12.37 -25.00
CA LEU A 78 4.66 -11.39 -25.01
C LEU A 78 5.98 -12.10 -24.70
N GLY A 79 6.81 -12.27 -25.73
CA GLY A 79 8.09 -12.99 -25.64
C GLY A 79 9.15 -12.39 -24.70
N PHE A 80 8.82 -11.32 -23.97
CA PHE A 80 9.69 -10.71 -22.95
C PHE A 80 8.87 -10.07 -21.82
N ASN A 81 9.51 -9.81 -20.68
CA ASN A 81 8.88 -9.10 -19.56
C ASN A 81 9.11 -7.58 -19.70
N PRO A 82 8.10 -6.78 -20.05
CA PRO A 82 8.28 -5.34 -20.19
C PRO A 82 8.67 -4.69 -18.88
N SER A 83 9.58 -3.73 -18.98
CA SER A 83 9.97 -2.86 -17.87
C SER A 83 8.82 -1.92 -17.49
N LEU A 84 8.80 -1.46 -16.24
CA LEU A 84 7.82 -0.47 -15.77
C LEU A 84 7.80 0.79 -16.64
N LYS A 85 8.96 1.23 -17.13
CA LYS A 85 9.05 2.36 -18.07
C LYS A 85 8.30 2.08 -19.37
N GLN A 86 8.51 0.90 -19.96
CA GLN A 86 7.82 0.52 -21.20
C GLN A 86 6.30 0.44 -21.01
N LEU A 87 5.83 0.05 -19.82
CA LEU A 87 4.40 0.06 -19.49
C LEU A 87 3.84 1.49 -19.41
N ILE A 88 4.55 2.41 -18.76
CA ILE A 88 4.14 3.82 -18.62
C ILE A 88 4.16 4.54 -19.98
N ASP A 89 5.20 4.29 -20.79
CA ASP A 89 5.34 4.88 -22.12
C ASP A 89 4.16 4.49 -23.03
N ARG A 90 3.53 3.33 -22.81
CA ARG A 90 2.36 2.84 -23.57
C ARG A 90 1.04 3.45 -23.10
N SER A 91 1.02 4.77 -23.06
CA SER A 91 -0.19 5.57 -22.87
C SER A 91 -0.29 6.60 -23.98
N SER A 92 -1.51 7.00 -24.33
CA SER A 92 -1.74 8.07 -25.30
C SER A 92 -1.12 9.41 -24.86
N GLY A 93 -0.97 9.63 -23.56
CA GLY A 93 -0.31 10.82 -23.00
C GLY A 93 1.22 10.80 -23.09
N SER A 94 1.84 9.62 -23.22
CA SER A 94 3.30 9.49 -23.30
C SER A 94 3.80 9.20 -24.71
N ARG A 95 3.27 8.16 -25.37
CA ARG A 95 3.64 7.76 -26.73
C ARG A 95 2.39 7.38 -27.52
N PRO A 96 1.73 8.36 -28.17
CA PRO A 96 0.55 8.10 -29.01
C PRO A 96 0.80 7.09 -30.12
N ASP A 97 2.04 6.96 -30.60
CA ASP A 97 2.45 6.01 -31.63
C ASP A 97 2.45 4.54 -31.16
N LEU A 98 2.37 4.29 -29.85
CA LEU A 98 2.33 2.95 -29.26
C LEU A 98 0.90 2.49 -28.93
N VAL A 99 -0.12 3.26 -29.34
CA VAL A 99 -1.54 2.91 -29.20
C VAL A 99 -2.24 2.85 -30.57
N PRO A 100 -3.25 1.97 -30.78
CA PRO A 100 -3.83 1.04 -29.81
C PRO A 100 -2.84 -0.07 -29.39
N LEU A 101 -3.06 -0.63 -28.19
CA LEU A 101 -2.22 -1.71 -27.70
C LEU A 101 -2.39 -2.94 -28.59
N ALA A 102 -1.26 -3.54 -29.00
CA ALA A 102 -1.27 -4.83 -29.66
C ALA A 102 -1.77 -5.92 -28.69
N CYS A 103 -2.31 -7.01 -29.24
CA CYS A 103 -2.94 -8.08 -28.46
C CYS A 103 -1.98 -8.70 -27.41
N ASP A 104 -0.71 -8.84 -27.76
CA ASP A 104 0.35 -9.35 -26.90
C ASP A 104 0.67 -8.41 -25.71
N TRP A 105 0.15 -7.18 -25.70
CA TRP A 105 0.23 -6.26 -24.57
C TRP A 105 -0.98 -6.31 -23.63
N LEU A 106 -1.98 -7.14 -23.91
CA LEU A 106 -3.12 -7.33 -23.03
C LEU A 106 -2.73 -8.06 -21.75
N VAL A 107 -3.26 -7.62 -20.61
CA VAL A 107 -2.93 -8.20 -19.31
C VAL A 107 -3.71 -9.49 -19.08
N ASP A 108 -3.00 -10.57 -18.79
CA ASP A 108 -3.59 -11.74 -18.18
C ASP A 108 -3.55 -11.63 -16.65
N TRP A 109 -4.73 -11.48 -16.06
CA TRP A 109 -4.93 -11.32 -14.63
C TRP A 109 -4.44 -12.51 -13.78
N GLY A 110 -4.24 -13.70 -14.36
CA GLY A 110 -3.60 -14.83 -13.68
C GLY A 110 -2.16 -14.56 -13.24
N TYR A 111 -1.47 -13.61 -13.88
CA TYR A 111 -0.15 -13.15 -13.45
C TYR A 111 -0.20 -12.09 -12.35
N PHE A 112 -1.37 -11.60 -11.93
CA PHE A 112 -1.50 -10.53 -10.94
C PHE A 112 -2.26 -10.96 -9.69
N PHE A 113 -3.15 -11.95 -9.82
CA PHE A 113 -3.96 -12.46 -8.73
C PHE A 113 -3.89 -13.98 -8.69
N GLU A 114 -3.86 -14.57 -7.50
CA GLU A 114 -3.82 -16.03 -7.33
C GLU A 114 -5.17 -16.63 -7.76
N GLN A 115 -5.24 -17.20 -8.96
CA GLN A 115 -6.46 -17.79 -9.56
C GLN A 115 -6.53 -19.32 -9.41
N GLY A 116 -5.51 -19.96 -8.84
CA GLY A 116 -5.40 -21.43 -8.77
C GLY A 116 -5.01 -22.08 -10.10
N ASP A 117 -4.56 -21.30 -11.08
CA ASP A 117 -4.11 -21.74 -12.42
C ASP A 117 -2.62 -22.13 -12.47
N GLY A 118 -1.93 -22.09 -11.33
CA GLY A 118 -0.51 -22.42 -11.22
C GLY A 118 0.44 -21.35 -11.75
N LYS A 119 -0.06 -20.19 -12.18
CA LYS A 119 0.78 -19.10 -12.70
C LYS A 119 1.61 -18.44 -11.59
N ALA A 120 2.85 -18.11 -11.93
CA ALA A 120 3.75 -17.38 -11.04
C ALA A 120 3.33 -15.90 -10.99
N VAL A 121 2.60 -15.51 -9.94
CA VAL A 121 2.10 -14.15 -9.77
C VAL A 121 3.25 -13.13 -9.63
N ASN A 122 3.10 -11.98 -10.28
CA ASN A 122 3.94 -10.78 -10.17
C ASN A 122 3.82 -10.14 -8.77
N ARG A 123 4.32 -10.82 -7.73
CA ARG A 123 4.28 -10.31 -6.36
C ARG A 123 4.97 -8.94 -6.24
N ALA A 124 4.37 -8.04 -5.48
CA ALA A 124 5.00 -6.75 -5.20
C ALA A 124 6.37 -6.92 -4.54
N ARG A 125 7.22 -5.91 -4.67
CA ARG A 125 8.47 -5.84 -3.90
C ARG A 125 8.16 -5.67 -2.42
N ARG A 126 9.04 -6.16 -1.54
CA ARG A 126 8.93 -5.95 -0.10
C ARG A 126 9.04 -4.46 0.24
N ILE A 127 8.23 -4.02 1.20
CA ILE A 127 8.27 -2.68 1.79
C ILE A 127 9.53 -2.60 2.66
N ARG A 128 10.50 -1.79 2.23
CA ARG A 128 11.76 -1.57 2.93
C ARG A 128 12.37 -0.25 2.50
N PRO A 129 13.24 0.37 3.32
CA PRO A 129 13.93 1.63 2.98
C PRO A 129 15.08 1.36 1.97
N TYR A 130 14.80 0.60 0.91
CA TYR A 130 15.76 0.25 -0.12
C TYR A 130 15.09 0.14 -1.49
N VAL A 131 15.54 0.98 -2.40
CA VAL A 131 15.19 0.91 -3.82
C VAL A 131 16.46 0.58 -4.57
N GLY A 132 16.55 -0.64 -5.12
CA GLY A 132 17.67 -0.99 -6.00
C GLY A 132 17.69 -0.07 -7.22
N ASN A 133 18.84 0.02 -7.90
CA ASN A 133 19.04 0.86 -9.09
C ASN A 133 17.94 0.66 -10.13
N SER A 134 16.90 1.49 -10.02
CA SER A 134 15.65 1.37 -10.74
C SER A 134 15.50 2.57 -11.65
N TRP A 135 14.66 2.45 -12.66
CA TRP A 135 14.16 3.64 -13.34
C TRP A 135 13.48 4.61 -12.34
N LEU A 136 12.86 4.12 -11.26
CA LEU A 136 12.21 4.93 -10.22
C LEU A 136 13.17 5.80 -9.39
N THR A 137 14.47 5.53 -9.41
CA THR A 137 15.49 6.32 -8.71
C THR A 137 16.18 7.32 -9.65
N ARG A 138 15.69 7.50 -10.87
CA ARG A 138 16.24 8.43 -11.86
C ARG A 138 15.42 9.71 -11.94
N SER A 139 16.10 10.85 -12.10
CA SER A 139 15.49 12.19 -12.28
C SER A 139 14.63 12.31 -13.56
N THR A 140 14.80 11.39 -14.51
CA THR A 140 14.13 11.42 -15.82
C THR A 140 12.67 10.95 -15.82
N ILE A 141 12.13 10.46 -14.70
CA ILE A 141 10.75 9.93 -14.60
C ILE A 141 9.70 10.99 -14.88
N LEU A 142 9.87 12.19 -14.33
CA LEU A 142 8.88 13.28 -14.38
C LEU A 142 9.30 14.41 -15.34
N GLY A 143 10.21 14.11 -16.29
CA GLY A 143 10.76 15.14 -17.18
C GLY A 143 11.62 16.17 -16.45
N GLY A 144 12.33 15.75 -15.40
CA GLY A 144 13.16 16.61 -14.54
C GLY A 144 14.07 17.54 -15.36
N ARG A 145 14.04 18.83 -15.03
CA ARG A 145 14.83 19.88 -15.67
C ARG A 145 16.32 19.81 -15.32
N ARG A 146 16.72 19.01 -14.31
CA ARG A 146 18.12 18.84 -13.87
C ARG A 146 18.44 17.37 -13.59
N ALA A 147 19.68 16.99 -13.87
CA ALA A 147 20.17 15.62 -13.67
C ALA A 147 20.22 15.19 -12.19
N ASP A 148 20.19 16.16 -11.26
CA ASP A 148 20.54 16.00 -9.84
C ASP A 148 19.34 15.77 -8.91
N ASP A 149 18.11 15.67 -9.44
CA ASP A 149 16.86 15.71 -8.65
C ASP A 149 16.54 14.40 -7.86
N GLY A 150 17.52 13.51 -7.63
CA GLY A 150 17.41 12.37 -6.70
C GLY A 150 16.36 11.28 -7.00
N GLY A 151 15.59 11.41 -8.08
CA GLY A 151 14.53 10.46 -8.48
C GLY A 151 13.27 10.53 -7.61
N LEU A 152 12.35 9.60 -7.84
CA LEU A 152 11.01 9.64 -7.21
C LEU A 152 11.06 9.54 -5.68
N ILE A 153 11.99 8.75 -5.14
CA ILE A 153 12.10 8.54 -3.69
C ILE A 153 12.64 9.79 -2.97
N PHE A 154 13.58 10.50 -3.58
CA PHE A 154 14.04 11.79 -3.07
C PHE A 154 12.90 12.80 -3.08
N LEU A 155 12.13 12.86 -4.17
CA LEU A 155 10.94 13.71 -4.26
C LEU A 155 9.89 13.32 -3.22
N ASP A 156 9.71 12.03 -2.91
CA ASP A 156 8.81 11.61 -1.84
C ASP A 156 9.24 12.15 -0.48
N LEU A 157 10.54 12.08 -0.16
CA LEU A 157 11.11 12.63 1.07
C LEU A 157 10.97 14.15 1.13
N GLN A 158 11.38 14.84 0.05
CA GLN A 158 11.28 16.30 -0.06
C GLN A 158 9.83 16.77 0.08
N ARG A 159 8.90 16.14 -0.62
CA ARG A 159 7.47 16.48 -0.55
C ARG A 159 6.86 16.20 0.82
N GLY A 160 7.33 15.16 1.52
CA GLY A 160 6.93 14.91 2.91
C GLY A 160 7.37 16.05 3.82
N PHE A 161 8.61 16.49 3.67
CA PHE A 161 9.14 17.65 4.40
C PHE A 161 8.38 18.94 4.09
N GLU A 162 8.19 19.27 2.81
CA GLU A 162 7.46 20.47 2.36
C GLU A 162 6.00 20.49 2.84
N ALA A 163 5.35 19.33 2.91
CA ALA A 163 3.96 19.23 3.35
C ALA A 163 3.79 19.34 4.87
N GLY A 164 4.89 19.36 5.64
CA GLY A 164 4.85 19.42 7.10
C GLY A 164 4.24 18.17 7.74
N VAL A 165 4.61 16.98 7.25
CA VAL A 165 4.15 15.72 7.85
C VAL A 165 4.52 15.64 9.33
N GLY A 166 3.63 15.07 10.15
CA GLY A 166 3.88 14.89 11.58
C GLY A 166 5.18 14.13 11.88
N ARG A 167 5.88 14.60 12.91
CA ARG A 167 7.11 13.98 13.42
C ARG A 167 6.78 12.65 14.09
N VAL A 168 7.62 11.64 13.86
CA VAL A 168 7.46 10.30 14.46
C VAL A 168 7.31 10.36 15.99
N PRO A 169 8.19 11.06 16.76
CA PRO A 169 8.03 11.16 18.21
C PRO A 169 6.75 11.86 18.66
N ASP A 170 6.15 12.72 17.84
CA ASP A 170 4.90 13.42 18.18
C ASP A 170 3.64 12.61 17.82
N LEU A 171 3.75 11.70 16.84
CA LEU A 171 2.68 10.80 16.41
C LEU A 171 2.51 9.61 17.35
N ILE A 172 3.61 9.01 17.81
CA ILE A 172 3.60 7.80 18.64
C ILE A 172 2.74 7.93 19.92
N PRO A 173 2.84 9.03 20.71
CA PRO A 173 2.03 9.22 21.91
C PRO A 173 0.52 9.32 21.65
N ARG A 174 0.11 9.62 20.41
CA ARG A 174 -1.30 9.76 20.01
C ARG A 174 -1.94 8.43 19.59
N LEU A 175 -1.14 7.38 19.46
CA LEU A 175 -1.62 6.05 19.09
C LEU A 175 -2.37 5.40 20.26
N HIS A 176 -3.28 4.49 19.93
CA HIS A 176 -3.95 3.66 20.94
C HIS A 176 -2.91 2.80 21.69
N PRO A 177 -2.91 2.76 23.04
CA PRO A 177 -1.91 2.02 23.83
C PRO A 177 -1.76 0.56 23.40
N ASP A 178 -2.88 -0.15 23.24
CA ASP A 178 -2.90 -1.58 22.84
C ASP A 178 -2.26 -1.86 21.47
N LEU A 179 -2.23 -0.86 20.57
CA LEU A 179 -1.57 -1.00 19.28
C LEU A 179 -0.08 -0.63 19.39
N ARG A 180 0.23 0.43 20.14
CA ARG A 180 1.61 0.88 20.38
C ARG A 180 2.44 -0.20 21.07
N GLU A 181 1.87 -0.87 22.07
CA GLU A 181 2.57 -1.91 22.86
C GLU A 181 2.88 -3.18 22.07
N LYS A 182 2.23 -3.39 20.91
CA LYS A 182 2.51 -4.53 20.03
C LYS A 182 3.77 -4.36 19.18
N SER A 183 4.43 -3.19 19.26
CA SER A 183 5.61 -2.87 18.48
C SER A 183 6.73 -2.30 19.34
N ASP A 184 7.84 -3.03 19.44
CA ASP A 184 9.05 -2.56 20.16
C ASP A 184 9.57 -1.24 19.60
N LEU A 185 9.42 -1.01 18.29
CA LEU A 185 9.84 0.24 17.63
C LEU A 185 8.98 1.45 18.05
N LEU A 186 7.75 1.22 18.51
CA LEU A 186 6.85 2.28 18.94
C LEU A 186 6.79 2.43 20.46
N SER A 187 6.96 1.32 21.20
CA SER A 187 6.92 1.32 22.67
C SER A 187 8.24 1.79 23.29
N ASP A 188 9.39 1.54 22.66
CA ASP A 188 10.72 1.88 23.16
C ASP A 188 11.47 2.83 22.21
N ALA A 189 11.72 4.05 22.71
CA ALA A 189 12.40 5.10 21.96
C ALA A 189 13.92 4.83 21.80
N GLU A 190 14.58 4.30 22.83
CA GLU A 190 16.01 3.98 22.78
C GLU A 190 16.25 2.82 21.83
N PHE A 191 15.41 1.77 21.90
CA PHE A 191 15.44 0.66 20.96
C PHE A 191 15.26 1.16 19.52
N ARG A 192 14.26 2.00 19.25
CA ARG A 192 14.04 2.57 17.92
C ARG A 192 15.26 3.33 17.42
N GLN A 193 15.81 4.25 18.23
CA GLN A 193 16.98 5.05 17.84
C GLN A 193 18.18 4.14 17.53
N HIS A 194 18.46 3.18 18.41
CA HIS A 194 19.55 2.22 18.22
C HIS A 194 19.43 1.45 16.90
N ARG A 195 18.23 0.95 16.57
CA ARG A 195 18.01 0.19 15.33
C ARG A 195 18.10 1.07 14.07
N ILE A 196 17.71 2.34 14.15
CA ILE A 196 17.89 3.28 13.03
C ILE A 196 19.38 3.55 12.81
N VAL A 197 20.15 3.82 13.88
CA VAL A 197 21.60 4.04 13.78
C VAL A 197 22.31 2.81 13.22
N GLU A 198 21.96 1.61 13.71
CA GLU A 198 22.49 0.35 13.18
C GLU A 198 22.24 0.21 11.67
N TRP A 199 21.04 0.57 11.21
CA TRP A 199 20.69 0.51 9.80
C TRP A 199 21.44 1.57 8.96
N LEU A 200 21.53 2.81 9.44
CA LEU A 200 22.22 3.90 8.74
C LEU A 200 23.71 3.58 8.53
N ARG A 201 24.34 2.94 9.51
CA ARG A 201 25.76 2.52 9.45
C ARG A 201 26.03 1.39 8.45
N GLN A 202 24.99 0.70 7.96
CA GLN A 202 25.13 -0.34 6.93
C GLN A 202 25.13 0.24 5.51
N GLY A 203 24.80 1.53 5.34
CA GLY A 203 24.77 2.19 4.04
C GLY A 203 26.16 2.58 3.54
N ASP A 204 26.24 2.94 2.25
CA ASP A 204 27.46 3.43 1.60
C ASP A 204 27.77 4.90 1.90
N VAL A 205 26.93 5.56 2.71
CA VAL A 205 27.06 6.98 3.08
C VAL A 205 27.60 7.08 4.50
N GLU A 206 28.69 7.83 4.67
CA GLU A 206 29.23 8.15 5.99
C GLU A 206 28.44 9.29 6.63
N PHE A 207 27.82 9.01 7.78
CA PHE A 207 27.14 9.99 8.61
C PHE A 207 28.00 10.37 9.81
N THR A 208 28.02 11.65 10.14
CA THR A 208 28.60 12.15 11.40
C THR A 208 27.78 11.68 12.60
N ALA A 209 28.38 11.72 13.80
CA ALA A 209 27.66 11.37 15.03
C ALA A 209 26.42 12.25 15.27
N GLU A 210 26.53 13.55 15.00
CA GLU A 210 25.43 14.51 15.14
C GLU A 210 24.28 14.21 14.17
N GLU A 211 24.59 13.82 12.93
CA GLU A 211 23.57 13.42 11.95
C GLU A 211 22.86 12.12 12.36
N LEU A 212 23.61 11.13 12.86
CA LEU A 212 23.03 9.88 13.36
C LEU A 212 22.08 10.12 14.53
N ASP A 213 22.49 10.97 15.50
CA ASP A 213 21.67 11.32 16.65
C ASP A 213 20.40 12.06 16.22
N SER A 214 20.53 13.03 15.31
CA SER A 214 19.40 13.81 14.78
C SER A 214 18.40 12.94 14.00
N ILE A 215 18.87 12.15 13.02
CA ILE A 215 18.02 11.32 12.15
C ILE A 215 17.37 10.19 12.95
N SER A 216 18.06 9.61 13.93
CA SER A 216 17.49 8.53 14.74
C SER A 216 16.45 9.04 15.74
N ALA A 217 16.63 10.25 16.30
CA ALA A 217 15.67 10.86 17.22
C ALA A 217 14.38 11.29 16.51
N ASP A 218 14.50 11.83 15.29
CA ASP A 218 13.37 12.32 14.50
C ASP A 218 13.50 11.93 13.01
N PRO A 219 13.29 10.65 12.67
CA PRO A 219 13.41 10.18 11.30
C PRO A 219 12.30 10.76 10.42
N PRO A 220 12.59 11.09 9.14
CA PRO A 220 11.53 11.45 8.19
C PRO A 220 10.45 10.37 8.15
N LEU A 221 9.17 10.78 8.26
CA LEU A 221 8.06 9.84 8.43
C LEU A 221 8.00 8.77 7.32
N TYR A 222 8.21 9.17 6.07
CA TYR A 222 8.22 8.22 4.95
C TYR A 222 9.32 7.17 5.11
N PHE A 223 10.54 7.59 5.48
CA PHE A 223 11.62 6.66 5.77
C PHE A 223 11.24 5.72 6.93
N PHE A 224 10.71 6.26 8.02
CA PHE A 224 10.34 5.47 9.18
C PHE A 224 9.27 4.41 8.86
N ILE A 225 8.26 4.73 8.04
CA ILE A 225 7.22 3.77 7.62
C ILE A 225 7.83 2.59 6.84
N LEU A 226 8.80 2.86 5.97
CA LEU A 226 9.50 1.81 5.22
C LEU A 226 10.41 0.99 6.13
N PHE A 227 11.13 1.66 7.03
CA PHE A 227 12.02 1.05 8.01
C PHE A 227 11.26 0.13 8.96
N GLU A 228 10.16 0.63 9.54
CA GLU A 228 9.28 -0.10 10.44
C GLU A 228 8.77 -1.37 9.77
N ALA A 229 8.24 -1.28 8.55
CA ALA A 229 7.77 -2.44 7.79
C ALA A 229 8.86 -3.51 7.58
N ALA A 230 10.12 -3.08 7.37
CA ALA A 230 11.23 -3.99 7.15
C ALA A 230 11.77 -4.63 8.44
N MET A 231 11.72 -3.90 9.55
CA MET A 231 12.34 -4.30 10.81
C MET A 231 11.39 -4.99 11.78
N GLU A 232 10.11 -4.59 11.76
CA GLU A 232 9.10 -5.10 12.68
C GLU A 232 8.74 -6.54 12.33
N ARG A 233 9.04 -7.45 13.26
CA ARG A 233 8.64 -8.84 13.15
C ARG A 233 7.12 -8.90 13.23
N THR A 234 6.46 -9.57 12.29
CA THR A 234 5.12 -10.10 12.57
C THR A 234 5.28 -11.17 13.63
N ALA A 235 4.49 -11.13 14.71
CA ALA A 235 4.45 -12.23 15.66
C ALA A 235 4.22 -13.54 14.88
N SER A 236 4.98 -14.58 15.20
CA SER A 236 4.91 -15.89 14.56
C SER A 236 3.49 -16.45 14.71
N GLY A 237 2.66 -16.29 13.67
CA GLY A 237 1.24 -16.65 13.68
C GLY A 237 0.32 -15.57 13.10
N GLU A 238 0.75 -14.31 13.01
CA GLU A 238 -0.07 -13.20 12.47
C GLU A 238 -0.04 -13.13 10.92
N GLY A 239 0.02 -14.27 10.25
CA GLY A 239 -0.12 -14.38 8.79
C GLY A 239 -1.41 -15.08 8.44
N ASN A 240 -2.11 -14.62 7.40
CA ASN A 240 -3.15 -15.44 6.80
C ASN A 240 -2.47 -16.72 6.28
N ALA A 241 -2.72 -17.87 6.92
CA ALA A 241 -2.01 -19.13 6.64
C ALA A 241 -2.14 -19.58 5.17
N ARG A 242 -3.15 -19.06 4.45
CA ARG A 242 -3.31 -19.23 3.00
C ARG A 242 -2.24 -18.52 2.16
N PHE A 243 -1.66 -17.43 2.65
CA PHE A 243 -0.78 -16.55 1.87
C PHE A 243 0.66 -16.42 2.41
N ASN A 244 0.89 -16.66 3.72
CA ASN A 244 2.22 -16.53 4.32
C ASN A 244 2.96 -17.87 4.40
N ARG A 245 3.93 -18.09 3.50
CA ARG A 245 4.87 -19.23 3.56
C ARG A 245 6.20 -18.88 4.24
N SER A 246 6.46 -17.62 4.57
CA SER A 246 7.72 -17.15 5.14
C SER A 246 7.66 -17.10 6.67
N LYS A 247 8.65 -17.70 7.35
CA LYS A 247 8.85 -17.55 8.81
C LYS A 247 9.34 -16.14 9.22
N GLU A 248 9.63 -15.27 8.25
CA GLU A 248 10.04 -13.87 8.48
C GLU A 248 9.30 -12.93 7.51
N ASN A 249 8.14 -12.40 7.89
CA ASN A 249 7.34 -11.49 7.04
C ASN A 249 7.90 -10.05 7.03
N LYS A 250 9.22 -9.89 6.90
CA LYS A 250 9.90 -8.59 6.83
C LYS A 250 9.48 -7.85 5.57
N GLY A 251 8.69 -6.78 5.69
CA GLY A 251 8.25 -5.94 4.58
C GLY A 251 7.15 -6.52 3.70
N GLU A 252 6.39 -7.53 4.15
CA GLU A 252 5.22 -8.03 3.40
C GLU A 252 3.95 -7.23 3.71
N THR A 253 3.91 -6.59 4.88
CA THR A 253 2.86 -5.68 5.35
C THR A 253 3.53 -4.36 5.77
N LEU A 254 2.73 -3.31 5.92
CA LEU A 254 3.15 -2.11 6.62
C LEU A 254 3.55 -2.43 8.06
N GLY A 255 4.41 -1.60 8.64
CA GLY A 255 4.63 -1.60 10.08
C GLY A 255 3.38 -1.12 10.85
N THR A 256 3.42 -1.16 12.18
CA THR A 256 2.28 -0.81 13.03
C THR A 256 1.84 0.64 12.87
N LEU A 257 2.75 1.62 12.92
CA LEU A 257 2.42 3.03 12.70
C LEU A 257 1.92 3.26 11.26
N GLY A 258 2.63 2.73 10.27
CA GLY A 258 2.20 2.82 8.87
C GLY A 258 0.79 2.23 8.66
N SER A 259 0.52 1.08 9.30
CA SER A 259 -0.78 0.43 9.26
C SER A 259 -1.86 1.28 9.91
N ILE A 260 -1.58 1.91 11.06
CA ILE A 260 -2.54 2.79 11.75
C ILE A 260 -2.90 3.98 10.87
N ILE A 261 -1.91 4.64 10.25
CA ILE A 261 -2.15 5.82 9.40
C ILE A 261 -3.07 5.47 8.22
N VAL A 262 -2.79 4.35 7.56
CA VAL A 262 -3.60 3.85 6.44
C VAL A 262 -4.99 3.41 6.91
N ALA A 263 -5.07 2.64 8.01
CA ALA A 263 -6.32 2.15 8.55
C ALA A 263 -7.24 3.30 8.97
N GLU A 264 -6.75 4.29 9.72
CA GLU A 264 -7.52 5.46 10.12
C GLU A 264 -8.12 6.18 8.92
N THR A 265 -7.33 6.38 7.87
CA THR A 265 -7.78 7.08 6.66
C THR A 265 -8.88 6.31 5.94
N PHE A 266 -8.65 5.03 5.67
CA PHE A 266 -9.63 4.21 4.94
C PHE A 266 -10.90 3.94 5.77
N PHE A 267 -10.78 3.48 7.01
CA PHE A 267 -11.94 3.12 7.82
C PHE A 267 -12.79 4.34 8.18
N ARG A 268 -12.21 5.54 8.33
CA ARG A 268 -12.99 6.78 8.45
C ARG A 268 -13.71 7.13 7.14
N GLY A 269 -13.05 7.04 5.99
CA GLY A 269 -13.68 7.29 4.70
C GLY A 269 -14.79 6.29 4.37
N LEU A 270 -14.60 5.02 4.75
CA LEU A 270 -15.62 3.99 4.67
C LEU A 270 -16.78 4.34 5.62
N GLY A 271 -16.51 4.62 6.90
CA GLY A 271 -17.55 4.97 7.87
C GLY A 271 -18.40 6.17 7.45
N SER A 272 -17.77 7.26 6.99
CA SER A 272 -18.46 8.51 6.64
C SER A 272 -19.39 8.40 5.43
N THR A 273 -19.17 7.42 4.56
CA THR A 273 -19.96 7.20 3.33
C THR A 273 -20.77 5.90 3.38
N ARG A 274 -20.83 5.23 4.54
CA ARG A 274 -21.52 3.96 4.73
C ARG A 274 -23.00 4.06 4.37
N SER A 275 -23.70 5.06 4.90
CA SER A 275 -25.13 5.26 4.67
C SER A 275 -25.50 5.50 3.20
N LEU A 276 -24.56 5.97 2.40
CA LEU A 276 -24.74 6.25 0.97
C LEU A 276 -24.48 5.03 0.08
N ILE A 277 -23.85 3.97 0.58
CA ILE A 277 -23.37 2.85 -0.25
C ILE A 277 -23.68 1.48 0.35
N GLU A 278 -23.44 1.27 1.65
CA GLU A 278 -23.65 -0.03 2.30
C GLU A 278 -25.07 -0.15 2.84
N ASP A 279 -25.62 0.93 3.40
CA ASP A 279 -26.97 0.94 3.99
C ASP A 279 -28.05 1.43 3.01
N ASP A 280 -27.71 1.62 1.73
CA ASP A 280 -28.67 2.00 0.69
C ASP A 280 -29.64 0.83 0.42
N PRO A 281 -30.97 1.03 0.53
CA PRO A 281 -31.97 -0.02 0.29
C PRO A 281 -31.90 -0.69 -1.08
N MET A 282 -31.33 -0.03 -2.10
CA MET A 282 -31.19 -0.57 -3.46
C MET A 282 -30.03 -1.55 -3.61
N VAL A 283 -29.13 -1.61 -2.63
CA VAL A 283 -27.94 -2.47 -2.68
C VAL A 283 -28.30 -3.93 -2.74
N GLU A 284 -29.19 -4.40 -1.86
CA GLU A 284 -29.54 -5.82 -1.75
C GLU A 284 -30.27 -6.33 -3.02
N PRO A 285 -31.28 -5.62 -3.57
CA PRO A 285 -31.87 -5.98 -4.86
C PRO A 285 -30.85 -6.03 -6.00
N LEU A 286 -30.00 -5.02 -6.14
CA LEU A 286 -29.01 -4.95 -7.21
C LEU A 286 -27.91 -6.01 -7.07
N ALA A 287 -27.50 -6.31 -5.84
CA ALA A 287 -26.56 -7.37 -5.56
C ALA A 287 -27.11 -8.74 -5.95
N LYS A 288 -28.41 -8.98 -5.70
CA LYS A 288 -29.09 -10.19 -6.11
C LYS A 288 -29.22 -10.28 -7.64
N GLU A 289 -29.53 -9.18 -8.31
CA GLU A 289 -29.67 -9.14 -9.78
C GLU A 289 -28.34 -9.35 -10.50
N VAL A 290 -27.27 -8.71 -10.03
CA VAL A 290 -25.98 -8.72 -10.74
C VAL A 290 -25.09 -9.89 -10.32
N PHE A 291 -25.11 -10.29 -9.05
CA PHE A 291 -24.17 -11.27 -8.50
C PHE A 291 -24.85 -12.54 -7.95
N ASP A 292 -26.15 -12.75 -8.21
CA ASP A 292 -26.94 -13.84 -7.61
C ASP A 292 -26.84 -13.88 -6.07
N GLY A 293 -26.61 -12.73 -5.45
CA GLY A 293 -26.40 -12.58 -4.00
C GLY A 293 -24.98 -12.91 -3.51
N GLN A 294 -24.08 -13.39 -4.36
CA GLN A 294 -22.67 -13.67 -4.04
C GLN A 294 -21.77 -12.50 -4.43
N ILE A 295 -21.80 -11.43 -3.64
CA ILE A 295 -21.03 -10.22 -3.92
C ILE A 295 -19.52 -10.53 -3.77
N PRO A 296 -18.69 -10.29 -4.80
CA PRO A 296 -17.25 -10.50 -4.71
C PRO A 296 -16.61 -9.69 -3.57
N GLU A 297 -15.80 -10.37 -2.76
CA GLU A 297 -15.06 -9.74 -1.64
C GLU A 297 -13.58 -9.52 -1.96
N THR A 298 -13.04 -10.26 -2.93
CA THR A 298 -11.65 -10.16 -3.37
C THR A 298 -11.53 -9.94 -4.87
N MET A 299 -10.39 -9.41 -5.32
CA MET A 299 -10.08 -9.30 -6.75
C MET A 299 -10.16 -10.67 -7.46
N PRO A 300 -9.63 -11.78 -6.89
CA PRO A 300 -9.88 -13.11 -7.44
C PRO A 300 -11.35 -13.47 -7.62
N ASP A 301 -12.22 -13.13 -6.67
CA ASP A 301 -13.66 -13.41 -6.79
C ASP A 301 -14.27 -12.62 -7.94
N LEU A 302 -13.92 -11.35 -8.06
CA LEU A 302 -14.40 -10.48 -9.13
C LEU A 302 -13.92 -10.97 -10.51
N ILE A 303 -12.65 -11.37 -10.63
CA ILE A 303 -12.09 -11.91 -11.88
C ILE A 303 -12.80 -13.21 -12.28
N ARG A 304 -13.03 -14.12 -11.32
CA ARG A 304 -13.76 -15.37 -11.57
C ARG A 304 -15.20 -15.09 -12.01
N PHE A 305 -15.88 -14.16 -11.35
CA PHE A 305 -17.21 -13.71 -11.73
C PHE A 305 -17.22 -13.13 -13.16
N MET A 306 -16.29 -12.24 -13.50
CA MET A 306 -16.22 -11.65 -14.85
C MET A 306 -15.91 -12.69 -15.93
N ARG A 307 -15.08 -13.70 -15.62
CA ARG A 307 -14.79 -14.81 -16.54
C ARG A 307 -16.02 -15.69 -16.78
N SER A 308 -16.77 -16.04 -15.73
CA SER A 308 -17.98 -16.89 -15.87
C SER A 308 -19.09 -16.22 -16.68
N HIS A 309 -19.10 -14.88 -16.73
CA HIS A 309 -20.07 -14.09 -17.49
C HIS A 309 -19.54 -13.61 -18.86
N GLY A 310 -18.38 -14.12 -19.30
CA GLY A 310 -17.81 -13.82 -20.62
C GLY A 310 -17.23 -12.41 -20.77
N CYS A 311 -17.10 -11.64 -19.69
CA CYS A 311 -16.55 -10.28 -19.70
C CYS A 311 -15.01 -10.24 -19.77
N LEU A 312 -14.34 -11.35 -19.41
CA LEU A 312 -12.89 -11.50 -19.52
C LEU A 312 -12.57 -12.80 -20.26
N GLN A 313 -11.87 -12.69 -21.38
CA GLN A 313 -11.38 -13.84 -22.16
C GLN A 313 -9.86 -14.01 -21.97
N PRO A 314 -9.33 -15.24 -22.14
CA PRO A 314 -7.89 -15.47 -22.19
C PRO A 314 -7.26 -14.62 -23.30
N VAL A 315 -6.06 -14.09 -23.05
CA VAL A 315 -5.29 -13.42 -24.10
C VAL A 315 -4.89 -14.48 -25.13
N GLN A 316 -5.38 -14.34 -26.36
CA GLN A 316 -5.04 -15.19 -27.50
C GLN A 316 -4.83 -14.29 -28.70
N CYS A 317 -3.60 -14.21 -29.19
CA CYS A 317 -3.27 -13.42 -30.37
C CYS A 317 -3.24 -14.36 -31.57
N ARG A 318 -4.10 -14.11 -32.56
CA ARG A 318 -4.11 -14.82 -33.84
C ARG A 318 -3.16 -14.18 -34.82
#